data_AF-A0A8B5W7F4-F1
#
_entry.id   AF-A0A8B5W7F4-F1
#
_cell.length_a   1.000
_cell.length_b   1.000
_cell.length_c   1.000
_cell.angle_alpha   90.00
_cell.angle_beta   90.00
_cell.angle_gamma   90.00
#
_symmetry.space_group_name_H-M   'P 1'
#
loop_
_entity.id
_entity.type
_entity.pdbx_description
1 polymer ?
#
loop_
_entity_poly.entity_id
_entity_poly.type
_entity_poly.pdbx_seq_one_letter_code
_entity_poly.pdbx_strand_id
1 'polypeptide(L)'
;MQTLIELGKQAKQAERHLAQATTPQKNEALELMAEGLLASSEEIISENQKDTEAAKQNGISDSLLDRLTLTSERIEAMAQGLRDIAKLPDPVGLVDSMWTNEAGLKIGRQSVPLGVIGIIYEARPNVTSDAAGLCFKSGNVVILRGGKEAFHSNKAIVTSLRSALEKSSLPTDAIQLLEDTSRETAREMMQLNRYLDVLIPRGGANLIKAVVENATVPVIETGTGNCHVYVDQSAQLDMARDIVVNAKTDRPSVCNAAETLLVHKDKAEEFLP
;
A
#
# COMPACT_ATOMS: atom_id res chain seq x y z
N MET A 1 10.18 -22.81 -5.62
CA MET A 1 9.24 -21.78 -5.13
C MET A 1 9.38 -21.78 -3.61
N GLN A 2 9.63 -20.62 -2.98
CA GLN A 2 9.74 -20.55 -1.52
C GLN A 2 8.37 -20.75 -0.89
N THR A 3 8.33 -21.46 0.23
CA THR A 3 7.12 -21.64 1.02
C THR A 3 6.80 -20.36 1.80
N LEU A 4 5.53 -20.15 2.15
CA LEU A 4 5.10 -19.02 2.98
C LEU A 4 5.87 -18.96 4.32
N ILE A 5 6.20 -20.13 4.89
CA ILE A 5 6.96 -20.24 6.14
C ILE A 5 8.43 -19.81 5.95
N GLU A 6 9.04 -20.11 4.80
CA GLU A 6 10.39 -19.65 4.47
C GLU A 6 10.43 -18.13 4.32
N LEU A 7 9.46 -17.55 3.60
CA LEU A 7 9.32 -16.09 3.48
C LEU A 7 9.18 -15.44 4.86
N GLY A 8 8.35 -16.00 5.73
CA GLY A 8 8.18 -15.51 7.10
C GLY A 8 9.47 -15.55 7.93
N LYS A 9 10.27 -16.61 7.80
CA LYS A 9 11.57 -16.72 8.49
C LYS A 9 12.57 -15.69 7.97
N GLN A 10 12.66 -15.53 6.66
CA GLN A 10 13.52 -14.52 6.02
C GLN A 10 13.10 -13.11 6.41
N ALA A 11 11.79 -12.85 6.47
CA ALA A 11 11.26 -11.56 6.88
C ALA A 11 11.67 -11.18 8.32
N LYS A 12 11.53 -12.10 9.29
CA LYS A 12 11.96 -11.84 10.68
C LYS A 12 13.48 -11.69 10.83
N GLN A 13 14.27 -12.27 9.92
CA GLN A 13 15.73 -12.04 9.89
C GLN A 13 16.06 -10.64 9.34
N ALA A 14 15.41 -10.24 8.25
CA ALA A 14 15.58 -8.92 7.64
C ALA A 14 15.08 -7.79 8.55
N GLU A 15 13.98 -8.00 9.27
CA GLU A 15 13.35 -7.04 10.19
C GLU A 15 14.35 -6.51 11.22
N ARG A 16 15.16 -7.38 11.82
CA ARG A 16 16.15 -6.99 12.82
C ARG A 16 17.19 -6.01 12.29
N HIS A 17 17.58 -6.18 11.02
CA HIS A 17 18.56 -5.32 10.37
C HIS A 17 17.92 -4.01 9.91
N LEU A 18 16.74 -4.09 9.29
CA LEU A 18 16.02 -2.92 8.78
C LEU A 18 15.54 -1.99 9.91
N ALA A 19 15.12 -2.55 11.05
CA ALA A 19 14.71 -1.75 12.21
C ALA A 19 15.85 -0.92 12.83
N GLN A 20 17.11 -1.30 12.57
CA GLN A 20 18.30 -0.57 13.02
C GLN A 20 18.90 0.32 11.92
N ALA A 21 18.33 0.30 10.71
CA ALA A 21 18.82 1.09 9.59
C ALA A 21 18.63 2.58 9.86
N THR A 22 19.67 3.36 9.60
CA THR A 22 19.62 4.82 9.73
C THR A 22 18.77 5.43 8.60
N THR A 23 18.23 6.63 8.83
CA THR A 23 17.48 7.36 7.79
C THR A 23 18.26 7.52 6.49
N PRO A 24 19.55 7.88 6.48
CA PRO A 24 20.33 7.97 5.24
C PRO A 24 20.42 6.64 4.49
N GLN A 25 20.66 5.51 5.17
CA GLN A 25 20.69 4.18 4.54
C GLN A 25 19.35 3.82 3.91
N LYS A 26 18.24 4.08 4.62
CA LYS A 26 16.90 3.82 4.09
C LYS A 26 16.61 4.69 2.86
N ASN A 27 16.99 5.95 2.89
CA ASN A 27 16.79 6.89 1.79
C ASN A 27 17.65 6.55 0.56
N GLU A 28 18.91 6.19 0.76
CA GLU A 28 19.80 5.72 -0.31
C GLU A 28 19.22 4.48 -1.00
N ALA A 29 18.76 3.50 -0.23
CA ALA A 29 18.12 2.32 -0.78
C ALA A 29 16.82 2.64 -1.56
N LEU A 30 16.01 3.60 -1.09
CA LEU A 30 14.82 4.06 -1.83
C LEU A 30 15.18 4.73 -3.16
N GLU A 31 16.26 5.51 -3.21
CA GLU A 31 16.74 6.11 -4.46
C GLU A 31 17.26 5.03 -5.42
N LEU A 32 18.05 4.08 -4.93
CA LEU A 32 18.52 2.93 -5.72
C LEU A 32 17.35 2.13 -6.29
N MET A 33 16.30 1.89 -5.50
CA MET A 33 15.09 1.22 -5.96
C MET A 33 14.34 2.02 -7.04
N ALA A 34 14.28 3.36 -6.92
CA ALA A 34 13.71 4.22 -7.95
C ALA A 34 14.50 4.12 -9.27
N GLU A 35 15.83 4.15 -9.20
CA GLU A 35 16.70 3.94 -10.37
C GLU A 35 16.53 2.53 -10.97
N GLY A 36 16.38 1.51 -10.12
CA GLY A 36 16.13 0.13 -10.52
C GLY A 36 14.86 -0.02 -11.36
N LEU A 37 13.75 0.59 -10.92
CA LEU A 37 12.50 0.57 -11.67
C LEU A 37 12.64 1.20 -13.05
N LEU A 38 13.34 2.35 -13.14
CA LEU A 38 13.59 3.02 -14.41
C LEU A 38 14.47 2.16 -15.32
N ALA A 39 15.55 1.59 -14.80
CA ALA A 39 16.45 0.72 -15.56
C ALA A 39 15.76 -0.57 -16.05
N SER A 40 14.79 -1.09 -15.31
CA SER A 40 14.01 -2.28 -15.66
C SER A 40 12.70 -1.98 -16.39
N SER A 41 12.47 -0.73 -16.85
CA SER A 41 11.16 -0.32 -17.39
C SER A 41 10.69 -1.17 -18.56
N GLU A 42 11.57 -1.47 -19.52
CA GLU A 42 11.23 -2.30 -20.68
C GLU A 42 10.82 -3.73 -20.28
N GLU A 43 11.51 -4.32 -19.32
CA GLU A 43 11.21 -5.65 -18.79
C GLU A 43 9.87 -5.65 -18.04
N ILE A 44 9.63 -4.66 -17.18
CA ILE A 44 8.37 -4.51 -16.43
C ILE A 44 7.18 -4.35 -17.40
N ILE A 45 7.33 -3.54 -18.45
CA ILE A 45 6.28 -3.37 -19.48
C ILE A 45 6.04 -4.68 -20.24
N SER A 46 7.11 -5.39 -20.61
CA SER A 46 7.02 -6.68 -21.29
C SER A 46 6.29 -7.73 -20.44
N GLU A 47 6.59 -7.83 -19.15
CA GLU A 47 5.88 -8.72 -18.23
C GLU A 47 4.41 -8.29 -18.02
N ASN A 48 4.14 -6.98 -17.95
CA ASN A 48 2.79 -6.44 -17.86
C ASN A 48 1.93 -6.71 -19.10
N GLN A 49 2.54 -6.79 -20.29
CA GLN A 49 1.82 -7.18 -21.51
C GLN A 49 1.26 -8.60 -21.41
N LYS A 50 1.97 -9.53 -20.76
CA LYS A 50 1.47 -10.90 -20.52
C LYS A 50 0.23 -10.90 -19.64
N ASP A 51 0.27 -10.11 -18.55
CA ASP A 51 -0.86 -9.95 -17.63
C ASP A 51 -2.07 -9.31 -18.34
N THR A 52 -1.86 -8.22 -19.07
CA THR A 52 -2.95 -7.48 -19.75
C THR A 52 -3.57 -8.28 -20.90
N GLU A 53 -2.79 -9.05 -21.65
CA GLU A 53 -3.30 -9.93 -22.70
C GLU A 53 -4.14 -11.07 -22.11
N ALA A 54 -3.63 -11.73 -21.05
CA ALA A 54 -4.39 -12.75 -20.34
C ALA A 54 -5.68 -12.18 -19.71
N ALA A 55 -5.64 -10.96 -19.18
CA ALA A 55 -6.81 -10.27 -18.62
C ALA A 55 -7.88 -10.00 -19.69
N LYS A 56 -7.47 -9.53 -20.88
CA LYS A 56 -8.39 -9.32 -22.03
C LYS A 56 -9.06 -10.61 -22.46
N GLN A 57 -8.29 -11.70 -22.59
CA GLN A 57 -8.81 -13.01 -22.99
C GLN A 57 -9.82 -13.58 -21.97
N ASN A 58 -9.65 -13.24 -20.69
CA ASN A 58 -10.56 -13.63 -19.61
C ASN A 58 -11.77 -12.68 -19.44
N GLY A 59 -11.96 -11.69 -20.33
CA GLY A 59 -13.12 -10.81 -20.32
C GLY A 59 -13.15 -9.81 -19.16
N ILE A 60 -11.98 -9.40 -18.64
CA ILE A 60 -11.88 -8.36 -17.62
C ILE A 60 -12.36 -7.02 -18.20
N SER A 61 -13.15 -6.25 -17.42
CA SER A 61 -13.68 -4.95 -17.84
C SER A 61 -12.57 -3.94 -18.14
N ASP A 62 -12.80 -3.01 -19.06
CA ASP A 62 -11.86 -1.95 -19.43
C ASP A 62 -11.33 -1.15 -18.23
N SER A 63 -12.18 -0.87 -17.23
CA SER A 63 -11.78 -0.15 -16.01
C SER A 63 -10.74 -0.89 -15.16
N LEU A 64 -10.82 -2.23 -15.13
CA LEU A 64 -9.87 -3.07 -14.41
C LEU A 64 -8.61 -3.29 -15.24
N LEU A 65 -8.74 -3.37 -16.56
CA LEU A 65 -7.61 -3.43 -17.48
C LEU A 65 -6.76 -2.16 -17.41
N ASP A 66 -7.40 -0.99 -17.36
CA ASP A 66 -6.72 0.28 -17.14
C ASP A 66 -5.91 0.23 -15.83
N ARG A 67 -6.51 -0.20 -14.71
CA ARG A 67 -5.81 -0.34 -13.42
C ARG A 67 -4.62 -1.32 -13.45
N LEU A 68 -4.67 -2.33 -14.32
CA LEU A 68 -3.62 -3.33 -14.47
C LEU A 68 -2.46 -2.84 -15.34
N THR A 69 -2.74 -1.98 -16.31
CA THR A 69 -1.78 -1.59 -17.35
C THR A 69 -0.63 -0.74 -16.78
N LEU A 70 0.60 -1.04 -17.18
CA LEU A 70 1.78 -0.23 -16.90
C LEU A 70 2.28 0.42 -18.20
N THR A 71 2.46 1.73 -18.16
CA THR A 71 3.12 2.53 -19.20
C THR A 71 4.44 3.06 -18.65
N SER A 72 5.31 3.57 -19.52
CA SER A 72 6.53 4.23 -19.09
C SER A 72 6.25 5.36 -18.10
N GLU A 73 5.21 6.17 -18.34
CA GLU A 73 4.83 7.27 -17.43
C GLU A 73 4.40 6.73 -16.05
N ARG A 74 3.72 5.57 -15.99
CA ARG A 74 3.33 4.96 -14.71
C ARG A 74 4.52 4.40 -13.95
N ILE A 75 5.53 3.88 -14.64
CA ILE A 75 6.77 3.41 -14.01
C ILE A 75 7.61 4.60 -13.54
N GLU A 76 7.67 5.69 -14.32
CA GLU A 76 8.29 6.95 -13.89
C GLU A 76 7.58 7.51 -12.65
N ALA A 77 6.25 7.47 -12.61
CA ALA A 77 5.48 7.89 -11.44
C ALA A 77 5.76 7.00 -10.21
N MET A 78 5.91 5.67 -10.39
CA MET A 78 6.31 4.76 -9.31
C MET A 78 7.70 5.10 -8.76
N ALA A 79 8.68 5.32 -9.65
CA ALA A 79 10.04 5.72 -9.26
C ALA A 79 10.02 7.07 -8.54
N GLN A 80 9.25 8.04 -9.03
CA GLN A 80 9.07 9.33 -8.38
C GLN A 80 8.41 9.17 -7.00
N GLY A 81 7.44 8.28 -6.85
CA GLY A 81 6.82 7.94 -5.57
C GLY A 81 7.84 7.44 -4.54
N LEU A 82 8.77 6.57 -4.93
CA LEU A 82 9.86 6.13 -4.05
C LEU A 82 10.78 7.29 -3.62
N ARG A 83 11.11 8.19 -4.55
CA ARG A 83 11.90 9.41 -4.23
C ARG A 83 11.17 10.33 -3.28
N ASP A 84 9.86 10.49 -3.47
CA ASP A 84 9.05 11.34 -2.59
C ASP A 84 8.93 10.73 -1.19
N ILE A 85 8.81 9.39 -1.09
CA ILE A 85 8.87 8.66 0.18
C ILE A 85 10.22 8.87 0.88
N ALA A 86 11.34 8.86 0.13
CA ALA A 86 12.66 9.11 0.71
C ALA A 86 12.79 10.50 1.36
N LYS A 87 12.10 11.51 0.79
CA LYS A 87 12.07 12.89 1.32
C LYS A 87 11.21 13.04 2.57
N LEU A 88 10.30 12.11 2.86
CA LEU A 88 9.46 12.19 4.05
C LEU A 88 10.33 12.14 5.34
N PRO A 89 9.91 12.82 6.42
CA PRO A 89 10.50 12.63 7.74
C PRO A 89 10.50 11.16 8.13
N ASP A 90 11.58 10.70 8.76
CA ASP A 90 11.63 9.33 9.25
C ASP A 90 10.72 9.17 10.46
N PRO A 91 9.70 8.28 10.41
CA PRO A 91 8.83 8.06 11.54
C PRO A 91 9.48 7.24 12.64
N VAL A 92 10.63 6.60 12.40
CA VAL A 92 11.31 5.72 13.36
C VAL A 92 12.20 6.54 14.30
N GLY A 93 12.08 6.26 15.60
CA GLY A 93 12.94 6.85 16.62
C GLY A 93 12.47 8.20 17.16
N LEU A 94 11.29 8.69 16.75
CA LEU A 94 10.68 9.91 17.27
C LEU A 94 10.27 9.71 18.73
N VAL A 95 10.74 10.60 19.60
CA VAL A 95 10.36 10.61 21.02
C VAL A 95 9.18 11.54 21.20
N ASP A 96 8.03 10.96 21.50
CA ASP A 96 6.77 11.68 21.62
C ASP A 96 6.57 12.30 23.02
N SER A 97 7.05 11.62 24.06
CA SER A 97 7.01 12.14 25.44
C SER A 97 8.20 11.63 26.24
N MET A 98 8.74 12.45 27.13
CA MET A 98 9.83 12.09 28.04
C MET A 98 9.64 12.84 29.37
N TRP A 99 9.72 12.14 30.50
CA TRP A 99 9.65 12.73 31.84
C TRP A 99 10.56 12.02 32.83
N THR A 100 10.74 12.61 34.01
CA THR A 100 11.43 11.99 35.13
C THR A 100 10.45 11.79 36.28
N ASN A 101 10.34 10.56 36.79
CA ASN A 101 9.45 10.27 37.91
C ASN A 101 10.07 10.69 39.26
N GLU A 102 9.31 10.55 40.35
CA GLU A 102 9.76 10.92 41.71
C GLU A 102 11.00 10.15 42.18
N ALA A 103 11.25 8.97 41.61
CA ALA A 103 12.43 8.15 41.90
C ALA A 103 13.65 8.50 41.02
N GLY A 104 13.55 9.51 40.15
CA GLY A 104 14.64 9.93 39.25
C GLY A 104 14.78 9.10 37.97
N LEU A 105 13.83 8.20 37.66
CA LEU A 105 13.85 7.41 36.43
C LEU A 105 13.41 8.25 35.24
N LYS A 106 14.21 8.23 34.16
CA LYS A 106 13.83 8.81 32.86
C LYS A 106 12.93 7.83 32.12
N ILE A 107 11.71 8.24 31.84
CA ILE A 107 10.71 7.43 31.13
C ILE A 107 10.35 8.16 29.85
N GLY A 108 10.40 7.45 28.73
CA GLY A 108 10.09 8.00 27.41
C GLY A 108 9.25 7.07 26.56
N ARG A 109 8.49 7.65 25.64
CA ARG A 109 7.76 6.94 24.59
C ARG A 109 8.41 7.26 23.24
N GLN A 110 8.86 6.23 22.54
CA GLN A 110 9.54 6.34 21.25
C GLN A 110 8.82 5.49 20.20
N SER A 111 8.75 5.99 18.97
CA SER A 111 8.26 5.22 17.83
C SER A 111 9.28 4.19 17.36
N VAL A 112 8.79 2.99 17.07
CA VAL A 112 9.57 1.88 16.51
C VAL A 112 8.78 1.27 15.35
N PRO A 113 9.42 0.55 14.41
CA PRO A 113 8.71 -0.19 13.38
C PRO A 113 7.74 -1.21 14.01
N LEU A 114 6.67 -1.54 13.28
CA LEU A 114 5.74 -2.60 13.67
C LEU A 114 6.39 -3.98 13.55
N GLY A 115 7.25 -4.17 12.55
CA GLY A 115 7.95 -5.42 12.29
C GLY A 115 7.78 -5.86 10.84
N VAL A 116 7.06 -6.96 10.62
CA VAL A 116 6.75 -7.50 9.29
C VAL A 116 5.29 -7.24 8.93
N ILE A 117 5.10 -6.57 7.80
CA ILE A 117 3.79 -6.21 7.25
C ILE A 117 3.45 -7.15 6.10
N GLY A 118 2.32 -7.81 6.17
CA GLY A 118 1.75 -8.52 5.02
C GLY A 118 0.75 -7.64 4.28
N ILE A 119 0.89 -7.50 2.97
CA ILE A 119 -0.03 -6.66 2.17
C ILE A 119 -0.68 -7.52 1.10
N ILE A 120 -2.00 -7.63 1.17
CA ILE A 120 -2.82 -8.39 0.23
C ILE A 120 -3.58 -7.39 -0.62
N TYR A 121 -3.32 -7.36 -1.93
CA TYR A 121 -3.88 -6.37 -2.82
C TYR A 121 -4.38 -6.96 -4.15
N GLU A 122 -5.24 -6.21 -4.84
CA GLU A 122 -5.80 -6.58 -6.14
C GLU A 122 -4.83 -6.32 -7.31
N ALA A 123 -5.32 -6.50 -8.54
CA ALA A 123 -4.61 -6.27 -9.80
C ALA A 123 -4.28 -4.78 -10.04
N ARG A 124 -3.35 -4.23 -9.25
CA ARG A 124 -2.80 -2.88 -9.37
C ARG A 124 -1.29 -2.94 -9.15
N PRO A 125 -0.49 -3.16 -10.21
CA PRO A 125 0.95 -3.40 -10.06
C PRO A 125 1.72 -2.25 -9.38
N ASN A 126 1.27 -1.01 -9.54
CA ASN A 126 1.90 0.15 -8.90
C ASN A 126 1.88 0.06 -7.36
N VAL A 127 0.86 -0.58 -6.78
CA VAL A 127 0.74 -0.77 -5.32
C VAL A 127 1.94 -1.55 -4.77
N THR A 128 2.52 -2.45 -5.56
CA THR A 128 3.73 -3.21 -5.21
C THR A 128 4.88 -2.29 -4.84
N SER A 129 5.13 -1.25 -5.65
CA SER A 129 6.19 -0.26 -5.41
C SER A 129 5.85 0.65 -4.24
N ASP A 130 4.65 1.22 -4.23
CA ASP A 130 4.22 2.19 -3.21
C ASP A 130 4.22 1.56 -1.81
N ALA A 131 3.69 0.34 -1.70
CA ALA A 131 3.61 -0.41 -0.47
C ALA A 131 5.01 -0.81 0.04
N ALA A 132 5.88 -1.27 -0.86
CA ALA A 132 7.26 -1.60 -0.51
C ALA A 132 8.01 -0.37 0.00
N GLY A 133 7.93 0.76 -0.72
CA GLY A 133 8.61 2.00 -0.33
C GLY A 133 8.19 2.52 1.04
N LEU A 134 6.88 2.57 1.32
CA LEU A 134 6.36 3.05 2.60
C LEU A 134 6.74 2.13 3.77
N CYS A 135 6.63 0.81 3.60
CA CYS A 135 7.06 -0.16 4.61
C CYS A 135 8.55 0.01 4.89
N PHE A 136 9.36 0.08 3.83
CA PHE A 136 10.81 0.19 3.93
C PHE A 136 11.25 1.48 4.65
N LYS A 137 10.68 2.63 4.27
CA LYS A 137 10.96 3.94 4.91
C LYS A 137 10.63 3.92 6.41
N SER A 138 9.52 3.29 6.77
CA SER A 138 9.08 3.14 8.16
C SER A 138 9.80 2.03 8.93
N GLY A 139 10.85 1.42 8.35
CA GLY A 139 11.67 0.39 8.99
C GLY A 139 11.00 -0.99 9.06
N ASN A 140 9.93 -1.21 8.31
CA ASN A 140 9.17 -2.44 8.28
C ASN A 140 9.54 -3.30 7.06
N VAL A 141 9.59 -4.60 7.27
CA VAL A 141 9.72 -5.58 6.17
C VAL A 141 8.34 -5.84 5.58
N VAL A 142 8.26 -6.09 4.28
CA VAL A 142 7.01 -6.37 3.60
C VAL A 142 7.00 -7.75 2.93
N ILE A 143 5.91 -8.50 3.14
CA ILE A 143 5.53 -9.64 2.31
C ILE A 143 4.31 -9.24 1.49
N LEU A 144 4.49 -9.13 0.18
CA LEU A 144 3.48 -8.70 -0.77
C LEU A 144 2.75 -9.91 -1.34
N ARG A 145 1.43 -9.82 -1.48
CA ARG A 145 0.62 -10.77 -2.24
C ARG A 145 -0.37 -9.99 -3.11
N GLY A 146 -0.10 -9.95 -4.40
CA GLY A 146 -0.98 -9.31 -5.37
C GLY A 146 -2.08 -10.23 -5.91
N GLY A 147 -2.97 -9.66 -6.71
CA GLY A 147 -3.93 -10.42 -7.51
C GLY A 147 -3.23 -11.28 -8.55
N LYS A 148 -3.83 -12.43 -8.89
CA LYS A 148 -3.27 -13.36 -9.90
C LYS A 148 -3.18 -12.71 -11.28
N GLU A 149 -4.03 -11.73 -11.55
CA GLU A 149 -4.12 -11.00 -12.81
C GLU A 149 -2.94 -10.04 -13.03
N ALA A 150 -2.17 -9.73 -11.99
CA ALA A 150 -0.99 -8.85 -12.03
C ALA A 150 0.31 -9.60 -11.68
N PHE A 151 0.31 -10.94 -11.77
CA PHE A 151 1.38 -11.77 -11.25
C PHE A 151 2.73 -11.45 -11.91
N HIS A 152 2.76 -11.40 -13.25
CA HIS A 152 4.00 -11.15 -14.00
C HIS A 152 4.57 -9.77 -13.69
N SER A 153 3.70 -8.75 -13.66
CA SER A 153 4.05 -7.37 -13.31
C SER A 153 4.60 -7.26 -11.90
N ASN A 154 3.92 -7.84 -10.91
CA ASN A 154 4.34 -7.78 -9.50
C ASN A 154 5.69 -8.45 -9.30
N LYS A 155 5.92 -9.59 -9.97
CA LYS A 155 7.19 -10.31 -9.93
C LYS A 155 8.31 -9.48 -10.55
N ALA A 156 8.09 -8.87 -11.71
CA ALA A 156 9.08 -8.00 -12.36
C ALA A 156 9.45 -6.81 -11.48
N ILE A 157 8.45 -6.15 -10.89
CA ILE A 157 8.64 -5.01 -9.98
C ILE A 157 9.44 -5.43 -8.74
N VAL A 158 9.04 -6.48 -8.03
CA VAL A 158 9.77 -6.93 -6.82
C VAL A 158 11.18 -7.38 -7.15
N THR A 159 11.38 -8.06 -8.29
CA THR A 159 12.72 -8.43 -8.75
C THR A 159 13.60 -7.20 -8.97
N SER A 160 13.10 -6.19 -9.69
CA SER A 160 13.81 -4.92 -9.91
C SER A 160 14.16 -4.21 -8.60
N LEU A 161 13.20 -4.10 -7.68
CA LEU A 161 13.43 -3.49 -6.36
C LEU A 161 14.50 -4.25 -5.55
N ARG A 162 14.43 -5.59 -5.52
CA ARG A 162 15.40 -6.41 -4.80
C ARG A 162 16.79 -6.33 -5.41
N SER A 163 16.92 -6.39 -6.74
CA SER A 163 18.21 -6.25 -7.44
C SER A 163 18.84 -4.86 -7.24
N ALA A 164 18.02 -3.81 -7.16
CA ALA A 164 18.52 -2.49 -6.77
C ALA A 164 18.99 -2.46 -5.31
N LEU A 165 18.24 -3.10 -4.41
CA LEU A 165 18.53 -3.15 -2.98
C LEU A 165 19.83 -3.91 -2.66
N GLU A 166 20.25 -4.86 -3.52
CA GLU A 166 21.57 -5.54 -3.43
C GLU A 166 22.76 -4.58 -3.48
N LYS A 167 22.58 -3.38 -4.05
CA LYS A 167 23.62 -2.33 -4.10
C LYS A 167 23.73 -1.54 -2.80
N SER A 168 22.82 -1.77 -1.85
CA SER A 168 22.79 -1.11 -0.54
C SER A 168 23.38 -2.01 0.56
N SER A 169 23.47 -1.47 1.78
CA SER A 169 23.85 -2.26 2.98
C SER A 169 22.67 -2.98 3.66
N LEU A 170 21.46 -2.91 3.08
CA LEU A 170 20.22 -3.39 3.69
C LEU A 170 19.77 -4.73 3.08
N PRO A 171 19.06 -5.58 3.85
CA PRO A 171 18.71 -6.93 3.41
C PRO A 171 17.68 -6.91 2.28
N THR A 172 17.94 -7.66 1.21
CA THR A 172 17.01 -7.80 0.07
C THR A 172 15.67 -8.42 0.47
N ASP A 173 15.69 -9.30 1.49
CA ASP A 173 14.50 -9.92 2.08
C ASP A 173 13.61 -8.94 2.87
N ALA A 174 13.97 -7.65 2.92
CA ALA A 174 13.06 -6.60 3.36
C ALA A 174 11.83 -6.43 2.44
N ILE A 175 11.92 -6.87 1.18
CA ILE A 175 10.84 -6.81 0.20
C ILE A 175 10.69 -8.19 -0.43
N GLN A 176 9.56 -8.83 -0.19
CA GLN A 176 9.29 -10.19 -0.66
C GLN A 176 7.93 -10.27 -1.35
N LEU A 177 7.81 -11.19 -2.32
CA LEU A 177 6.57 -11.50 -3.02
C LEU A 177 6.18 -12.95 -2.73
N LEU A 178 4.97 -13.15 -2.23
CA LEU A 178 4.35 -14.47 -2.20
C LEU A 178 3.90 -14.81 -3.63
N GLU A 179 4.67 -15.67 -4.29
CA GLU A 179 4.40 -16.04 -5.68
C GLU A 179 3.25 -17.04 -5.85
N ASP A 180 2.88 -17.78 -4.80
CA ASP A 180 1.70 -18.66 -4.87
C ASP A 180 0.42 -17.82 -4.81
N THR A 181 -0.35 -17.87 -5.90
CA THR A 181 -1.58 -17.09 -6.07
C THR A 181 -2.82 -17.80 -5.52
N SER A 182 -2.68 -19.02 -4.99
CA SER A 182 -3.78 -19.81 -4.45
C SER A 182 -4.52 -19.11 -3.31
N ARG A 183 -5.82 -19.41 -3.18
CA ARG A 183 -6.65 -18.89 -2.08
C ARG A 183 -6.26 -19.50 -0.73
N GLU A 184 -5.74 -20.74 -0.76
CA GLU A 184 -5.27 -21.45 0.43
C GLU A 184 -4.10 -20.71 1.06
N THR A 185 -3.06 -20.42 0.30
CA THR A 185 -1.88 -19.72 0.79
C THR A 185 -2.20 -18.27 1.20
N ALA A 186 -3.18 -17.63 0.56
CA ALA A 186 -3.69 -16.34 1.04
C ALA A 186 -4.33 -16.45 2.44
N ARG A 187 -5.12 -17.52 2.71
CA ARG A 187 -5.69 -17.79 4.03
C ARG A 187 -4.62 -18.14 5.06
N GLU A 188 -3.62 -18.93 4.69
CA GLU A 188 -2.48 -19.22 5.57
C GLU A 188 -1.71 -17.95 5.94
N MET A 189 -1.50 -17.05 4.98
CA MET A 189 -0.87 -15.75 5.22
C MET A 189 -1.69 -14.90 6.20
N MET A 190 -3.02 -14.95 6.12
CA MET A 190 -3.91 -14.26 7.06
C MET A 190 -3.75 -14.75 8.52
N GLN A 191 -3.20 -15.95 8.71
CA GLN A 191 -3.07 -16.62 10.00
C GLN A 191 -1.61 -16.76 10.47
N LEU A 192 -0.69 -16.07 9.79
CA LEU A 192 0.74 -16.20 9.98
C LEU A 192 1.30 -15.40 11.19
N ASN A 193 0.63 -15.49 12.35
CA ASN A 193 0.92 -14.68 13.56
C ASN A 193 2.37 -14.76 14.05
N ARG A 194 3.06 -15.87 13.73
CA ARG A 194 4.46 -16.06 14.12
C ARG A 194 5.42 -15.14 13.36
N TYR A 195 5.05 -14.72 12.15
CA TYR A 195 5.94 -14.00 11.24
C TYR A 195 5.39 -12.67 10.76
N LEU A 196 4.07 -12.44 10.79
CA LEU A 196 3.46 -11.17 10.45
C LEU A 196 2.96 -10.46 11.71
N ASP A 197 3.33 -9.20 11.83
CA ASP A 197 2.93 -8.33 12.94
C ASP A 197 1.65 -7.54 12.59
N VAL A 198 1.41 -7.29 11.30
CA VAL A 198 0.17 -6.67 10.80
C VAL A 198 -0.14 -7.06 9.35
N LEU A 199 -1.43 -7.10 9.01
CA LEU A 199 -1.95 -7.26 7.66
C LEU A 199 -2.66 -6.01 7.16
N ILE A 200 -2.48 -5.69 5.89
CA ILE A 200 -3.14 -4.57 5.23
C ILE A 200 -3.81 -5.05 3.94
N PRO A 201 -5.14 -5.24 3.91
CA PRO A 201 -5.87 -5.46 2.67
C PRO A 201 -5.98 -4.17 1.85
N ARG A 202 -5.75 -4.25 0.55
CA ARG A 202 -5.92 -3.13 -0.40
C ARG A 202 -6.68 -3.58 -1.64
N GLY A 203 -7.98 -3.39 -1.65
CA GLY A 203 -8.85 -3.81 -2.76
C GLY A 203 -10.31 -3.44 -2.52
N GLY A 204 -11.20 -4.12 -3.22
CA GLY A 204 -12.64 -3.97 -3.03
C GLY A 204 -13.13 -4.55 -1.70
N ALA A 205 -14.38 -4.22 -1.37
CA ALA A 205 -15.04 -4.62 -0.13
C ALA A 205 -14.97 -6.13 0.16
N ASN A 206 -15.06 -6.97 -0.87
CA ASN A 206 -14.99 -8.42 -0.73
C ASN A 206 -13.62 -8.91 -0.25
N LEU A 207 -12.53 -8.32 -0.74
CA LEU A 207 -11.18 -8.68 -0.30
C LEU A 207 -10.96 -8.25 1.15
N ILE A 208 -11.34 -7.00 1.47
CA ILE A 208 -11.23 -6.44 2.82
C ILE A 208 -12.01 -7.32 3.81
N LYS A 209 -13.28 -7.60 3.52
CA LYS A 209 -14.14 -8.47 4.32
C LYS A 209 -13.53 -9.86 4.50
N ALA A 210 -13.03 -10.48 3.42
CA ALA A 210 -12.41 -11.79 3.50
C ALA A 210 -11.18 -11.81 4.42
N VAL A 211 -10.34 -10.76 4.37
CA VAL A 211 -9.18 -10.64 5.27
C VAL A 211 -9.65 -10.46 6.72
N VAL A 212 -10.57 -9.53 6.98
CA VAL A 212 -11.08 -9.26 8.34
C VAL A 212 -11.74 -10.50 8.96
N GLU A 213 -12.48 -11.28 8.18
CA GLU A 213 -13.19 -12.47 8.68
C GLU A 213 -12.27 -13.69 8.92
N ASN A 214 -11.11 -13.77 8.26
CA ASN A 214 -10.26 -14.97 8.30
C ASN A 214 -8.91 -14.74 8.99
N ALA A 215 -8.50 -13.49 9.20
CA ALA A 215 -7.22 -13.16 9.80
C ALA A 215 -7.21 -13.35 11.31
N THR A 216 -6.12 -13.93 11.79
CA THR A 216 -5.75 -13.89 13.22
C THR A 216 -4.62 -12.89 13.47
N VAL A 217 -3.88 -12.54 12.42
CA VAL A 217 -2.88 -11.46 12.46
C VAL A 217 -3.64 -10.13 12.58
N PRO A 218 -3.16 -9.15 13.38
CA PRO A 218 -3.79 -7.84 13.47
C PRO A 218 -3.98 -7.20 12.08
N VAL A 219 -5.14 -6.60 11.83
CA VAL A 219 -5.48 -6.02 10.52
C VAL A 219 -5.65 -4.51 10.64
N ILE A 220 -5.01 -3.75 9.73
CA ILE A 220 -5.37 -2.35 9.47
C ILE A 220 -6.38 -2.35 8.34
N GLU A 221 -7.65 -2.27 8.71
CA GLU A 221 -8.75 -2.25 7.75
C GLU A 221 -8.83 -0.90 7.02
N THR A 222 -8.91 -0.94 5.69
CA THR A 222 -9.31 0.22 4.90
C THR A 222 -10.82 0.14 4.65
N GLY A 223 -11.56 1.18 5.02
CA GLY A 223 -13.02 1.19 4.85
C GLY A 223 -13.49 1.15 3.39
N THR A 224 -14.74 0.73 3.19
CA THR A 224 -15.38 0.62 1.87
C THR A 224 -15.82 1.95 1.29
N GLY A 225 -15.98 2.97 2.13
CA GLY A 225 -16.36 4.33 1.72
C GLY A 225 -17.85 4.49 1.46
N ASN A 226 -18.54 5.20 2.35
CA ASN A 226 -19.91 5.68 2.14
C ASN A 226 -19.98 7.13 2.63
N CYS A 227 -19.40 8.04 1.84
CA CYS A 227 -19.25 9.43 2.24
C CYS A 227 -20.54 10.21 2.02
N HIS A 228 -20.89 11.05 2.99
CA HIS A 228 -22.10 11.88 2.96
C HIS A 228 -21.69 13.35 2.91
N VAL A 229 -22.41 14.13 2.11
CA VAL A 229 -22.35 15.60 2.14
C VAL A 229 -23.68 16.09 2.69
N TYR A 230 -23.64 16.85 3.78
CA TYR A 230 -24.82 17.49 4.37
C TYR A 230 -24.80 18.99 4.09
N VAL A 231 -25.82 19.47 3.38
CA VAL A 231 -26.05 20.90 3.09
C VAL A 231 -27.00 21.45 4.14
N ASP A 232 -26.41 22.14 5.12
CA ASP A 232 -27.12 22.71 6.25
C ASP A 232 -27.99 23.93 5.87
N GLN A 233 -28.94 24.29 6.75
CA GLN A 233 -29.76 25.49 6.59
C GLN A 233 -28.95 26.76 6.39
N SER A 234 -27.80 26.91 7.07
CA SER A 234 -26.95 28.09 6.96
C SER A 234 -25.89 28.00 5.86
N ALA A 235 -25.92 26.97 5.01
CA ALA A 235 -24.91 26.77 3.97
C ALA A 235 -24.98 27.87 2.91
N GLN A 236 -23.80 28.33 2.46
CA GLN A 236 -23.69 29.15 1.26
C GLN A 236 -23.86 28.24 0.03
N LEU A 237 -24.91 28.48 -0.76
CA LEU A 237 -25.35 27.52 -1.80
C LEU A 237 -24.34 27.34 -2.94
N ASP A 238 -23.67 28.40 -3.39
CA ASP A 238 -22.64 28.26 -4.43
C ASP A 238 -21.46 27.39 -3.96
N MET A 239 -20.99 27.61 -2.73
CA MET A 239 -19.93 26.80 -2.14
C MET A 239 -20.38 25.35 -1.95
N ALA A 240 -21.62 25.14 -1.49
CA ALA A 240 -22.17 23.80 -1.32
C ALA A 240 -22.25 23.05 -2.66
N ARG A 241 -22.67 23.71 -3.74
CA ARG A 241 -22.67 23.15 -5.09
C ARG A 241 -21.26 22.73 -5.51
N ASP A 242 -20.29 23.61 -5.36
CA ASP A 242 -18.90 23.35 -5.80
C ASP A 242 -18.29 22.17 -5.03
N ILE A 243 -18.55 22.07 -3.72
CA ILE A 243 -18.13 20.94 -2.88
C ILE A 243 -18.82 19.65 -3.32
N VAL A 244 -20.14 19.65 -3.50
CA VAL A 244 -20.91 18.44 -3.89
C VAL A 244 -20.44 17.90 -5.24
N VAL A 245 -20.27 18.79 -6.22
CA VAL A 245 -19.79 18.42 -7.55
C VAL A 245 -18.39 17.84 -7.44
N ASN A 246 -17.44 18.56 -6.83
CA ASN A 246 -16.07 18.06 -6.67
C ASN A 246 -16.02 16.70 -5.95
N ALA A 247 -16.75 16.57 -4.84
CA ALA A 247 -16.75 15.37 -4.02
C ALA A 247 -17.28 14.12 -4.75
N LYS A 248 -18.16 14.27 -5.75
CA LYS A 248 -18.64 13.13 -6.55
C LYS A 248 -17.87 12.95 -7.87
N THR A 249 -17.58 14.03 -8.58
CA THR A 249 -17.23 13.97 -10.00
C THR A 249 -15.73 13.99 -10.29
N ASP A 250 -14.87 14.36 -9.32
CA ASP A 250 -13.41 14.36 -9.54
C ASP A 250 -12.89 12.94 -9.83
N ARG A 251 -13.17 12.00 -8.92
CA ARG A 251 -12.91 10.57 -9.10
C ARG A 251 -14.05 9.72 -8.52
N PRO A 252 -15.07 9.37 -9.32
CA PRO A 252 -16.23 8.61 -8.82
C PRO A 252 -15.92 7.19 -8.33
N SER A 253 -14.74 6.65 -8.63
CA SER A 253 -14.35 5.25 -8.36
C SER A 253 -13.52 5.05 -7.09
N VAL A 254 -13.24 6.12 -6.33
CA VAL A 254 -12.48 6.03 -5.06
C VAL A 254 -13.43 6.08 -3.86
N CYS A 255 -13.01 5.46 -2.75
CA CYS A 255 -13.86 5.28 -1.56
C CYS A 255 -14.19 6.57 -0.81
N ASN A 256 -13.49 7.68 -1.06
CA ASN A 256 -13.81 8.99 -0.47
C ASN A 256 -14.76 9.84 -1.32
N ALA A 257 -15.22 9.34 -2.47
CA ALA A 257 -16.23 10.02 -3.27
C ALA A 257 -17.56 10.08 -2.50
N ALA A 258 -18.27 11.21 -2.59
CA ALA A 258 -19.58 11.36 -1.97
C ALA A 258 -20.59 10.38 -2.60
N GLU A 259 -21.32 9.62 -1.80
CA GLU A 259 -22.37 8.70 -2.26
C GLU A 259 -23.77 9.13 -1.84
N THR A 260 -23.86 9.98 -0.80
CA THR A 260 -25.13 10.49 -0.29
C THR A 260 -25.08 12.02 -0.15
N LEU A 261 -26.08 12.68 -0.71
CA LEU A 261 -26.35 14.10 -0.48
C LEU A 261 -27.56 14.25 0.44
N LEU A 262 -27.37 14.90 1.58
CA LEU A 262 -28.42 15.25 2.52
C LEU A 262 -28.61 16.77 2.45
N VAL A 263 -29.84 17.24 2.26
CA VAL A 263 -30.14 18.68 2.20
C VAL A 263 -31.15 19.02 3.28
N HIS A 264 -30.85 20.05 4.07
CA HIS A 264 -31.78 20.55 5.07
C HIS A 264 -33.11 20.96 4.40
N LYS A 265 -34.24 20.55 4.97
CA LYS A 265 -35.57 20.77 4.38
C LYS A 265 -35.83 22.24 4.00
N ASP A 266 -35.35 23.19 4.80
CA ASP A 266 -35.55 24.64 4.60
C ASP A 266 -34.67 25.21 3.46
N LYS A 267 -33.75 24.41 2.90
CA LYS A 267 -32.90 24.76 1.75
C LYS A 267 -33.14 23.86 0.54
N ALA A 268 -33.96 22.82 0.67
CA ALA A 268 -34.18 21.83 -0.37
C ALA A 268 -34.73 22.46 -1.65
N GLU A 269 -35.75 23.31 -1.56
CA GLU A 269 -36.35 23.97 -2.74
C GLU A 269 -35.39 24.94 -3.45
N GLU A 270 -34.45 25.57 -2.71
CA GLU A 270 -33.50 26.54 -3.28
C GLU A 270 -32.28 25.86 -3.90
N PHE A 271 -31.90 24.68 -3.39
CA PHE A 271 -30.64 24.01 -3.72
C PHE A 271 -30.79 22.78 -4.63
N LEU A 272 -31.91 22.08 -4.56
CA LEU A 272 -32.17 20.91 -5.42
C LEU A 272 -32.76 21.34 -6.78
N PRO A 273 -32.53 20.55 -7.84
CA PRO A 273 -33.08 20.82 -9.18
C PRO A 273 -34.60 20.68 -9.27
#